data_AF-A0A1G0MA41-F1
#
_entry.id   AF-A0A1G0MA41-F1
#
_cell.length_a   1.000
_cell.length_b   1.000
_cell.length_c   1.000
_cell.angle_alpha   90.00
_cell.angle_beta   90.00
_cell.angle_gamma   90.00
#
_symmetry.space_group_name_H-M   'P 1'
#
loop_
_entity.id
_entity.type
_entity.pdbx_description
1 polymer ?
#
loop_
_entity_poly.entity_id
_entity_poly.type
_entity_poly.pdbx_seq_one_letter_code
_entity_poly.pdbx_strand_id
1 'polypeptide(L)' 'MGVLVCYDDFTYDVVNDYHLDYLVATGCIVGYDKSGEWVKTEKWSGFPHNLTKSSATARQVSETTKKAEIS' A
#
# COMPACT_ATOMS: atom_id res chain seq x y z
N MET A 1 9.18 25.21 7.84
CA MET A 1 7.75 24.86 7.85
C MET A 1 7.69 23.46 8.44
N GLY A 2 6.94 23.24 9.52
CA GLY A 2 6.81 21.91 10.12
C GLY A 2 5.79 21.05 9.37
N VAL A 3 5.98 19.75 9.37
CA VAL A 3 5.08 18.74 8.80
C VAL A 3 4.37 18.07 9.96
N LEU A 4 3.03 18.03 9.93
CA LEU A 4 2.25 17.31 10.94
C LEU A 4 2.30 15.82 10.61
N VAL A 5 2.69 14.99 11.56
CA VAL A 5 2.84 13.55 11.41
C VAL A 5 1.91 12.85 12.39
N CYS A 6 1.32 11.72 11.97
CA CYS A 6 0.53 10.83 12.81
C CYS A 6 1.24 9.48 12.95
N TYR A 7 1.50 9.09 14.19
CA TYR A 7 2.12 7.82 14.56
C TYR A 7 1.08 6.70 14.72
N ASP A 8 1.52 5.45 14.86
CA ASP A 8 0.64 4.29 14.99
C ASP A 8 -0.14 4.22 16.31
N ASP A 9 0.32 4.94 17.33
CA ASP A 9 -0.35 5.12 18.61
C ASP A 9 -1.39 6.25 18.61
N PHE A 10 -1.69 6.82 17.44
CA PHE A 10 -2.55 8.00 17.23
C PHE A 10 -2.02 9.29 17.86
N THR A 11 -0.73 9.33 18.21
CA THR A 11 -0.06 10.58 18.60
C THR A 11 0.24 11.42 17.37
N TYR A 12 0.08 12.74 17.51
CA TYR A 12 0.40 13.71 16.46
C TYR A 12 1.58 14.58 16.89
N ASP A 13 2.53 14.79 16.00
CA ASP A 13 3.70 15.64 16.26
C ASP A 13 4.06 16.48 15.02
N VAL A 14 4.70 17.62 15.24
CA VAL A 14 5.15 18.52 14.17
C VAL A 14 6.66 18.40 14.01
N VAL A 15 7.07 17.68 12.98
CA VAL A 15 8.49 17.44 12.68
C VAL A 15 8.98 18.39 11.61
N ASN A 16 10.30 18.53 11.51
CA ASN A 16 10.88 19.29 10.41
C ASN A 16 10.88 18.44 9.12
N ASP A 17 10.80 19.08 7.96
CA ASP A 17 10.72 18.40 6.65
C ASP A 17 11.90 17.44 6.44
N TYR A 18 13.11 17.81 6.90
CA TYR A 18 14.30 16.95 6.81
C TYR A 18 14.23 15.66 7.66
N HIS A 19 13.36 15.61 8.66
CA HIS A 19 13.14 14.41 9.48
C HIS A 19 12.03 13.51 8.93
N LEU A 20 11.19 14.03 8.02
CA LEU A 20 10.06 13.30 7.47
C LEU A 20 10.51 12.06 6.69
N ASP A 21 11.53 12.19 5.84
CA ASP A 21 12.04 11.09 5.02
C ASP A 21 12.51 9.91 5.87
N TYR A 22 13.13 10.21 7.01
CA TYR A 22 13.55 9.20 7.98
C TYR A 22 12.36 8.48 8.60
N LEU A 23 11.33 9.22 9.03
CA LEU A 23 10.12 8.65 9.65
C LEU A 23 9.29 7.80 8.68
N VAL A 24 9.23 8.22 7.41
CA VAL A 24 8.62 7.43 6.33
C VAL A 24 9.41 6.15 6.11
N ALA A 25 10.75 6.23 6.05
CA ALA A 25 11.61 5.07 5.81
C ALA A 25 11.59 4.05 6.97
N THR A 26 11.46 4.51 8.22
CA THR A 26 11.35 3.60 9.38
C THR A 26 9.97 2.95 9.48
N GLY A 27 8.97 3.46 8.75
CA GLY A 27 7.60 2.94 8.80
C GLY A 27 6.91 3.18 10.15
N CYS A 28 7.40 4.15 10.94
CA CYS A 28 6.86 4.47 12.26
C CYS A 28 5.61 5.36 12.22
N ILE A 29 5.23 5.84 11.03
CA ILE A 29 4.16 6.82 10.88
C ILE A 29 3.05 6.29 9.97
N VAL A 30 1.81 6.59 10.31
CA VAL A 30 0.60 6.23 9.58
C VAL A 30 0.31 7.23 8.46
N GLY A 31 0.72 8.48 8.64
CA GLY A 31 0.58 9.51 7.61
C GLY A 31 1.12 10.85 8.07
N TYR A 32 1.13 11.81 7.15
CA TYR A 32 1.61 13.16 7.39
C TYR A 32 0.86 14.20 6.54
N ASP A 33 0.72 15.42 7.02
CA ASP A 33 0.21 16.57 6.27
C ASP A 33 1.36 17.34 5.64
N LYS A 34 1.42 17.36 4.31
CA LYS A 34 2.39 18.16 3.56
C LYS A 34 1.64 19.23 2.79
N SER A 35 1.87 20.49 3.17
CA SER A 35 1.32 21.66 2.47
C SER A 35 -0.22 21.67 2.37
N GLY A 36 -0.92 21.14 3.38
CA GLY A 36 -2.39 21.09 3.42
C GLY A 36 -3.01 19.87 2.73
N GLU A 37 -2.19 18.90 2.31
CA GLU A 37 -2.64 17.61 1.83
C GLU A 37 -2.20 16.48 2.77
N TRP A 38 -3.16 15.66 3.18
CA TRP A 38 -2.92 14.50 4.04
C TRP A 38 -2.46 13.29 3.22
N VAL A 39 -1.20 12.90 3.40
CA VAL A 39 -0.59 11.73 2.76
C VAL A 39 -0.60 10.56 3.74
N LYS A 40 -1.24 9.45 3.36
CA LYS A 40 -1.20 8.19 4.13
C LYS A 40 0.03 7.39 3.73
N THR A 41 0.85 7.00 4.69
CA THR A 41 1.90 6.03 4.48
C THR A 41 1.31 4.64 4.60
N GLU A 42 1.44 3.83 3.55
CA GLU A 42 1.20 2.40 3.69
C GLU A 42 2.26 1.88 4.67
N LYS A 43 1.81 1.42 5.84
CA LYS A 43 2.69 0.77 6.82
C LYS A 43 3.49 -0.27 6.06
N TRP A 44 4.81 -0.11 6.01
CA TRP A 44 5.70 -1.08 5.39
C TRP A 44 5.60 -2.39 6.17
N SER A 45 4.59 -3.21 5.85
CA SER A 45 4.48 -4.59 6.29
C SER A 45 5.53 -5.33 5.48
N GLY A 46 6.77 -5.29 5.96
CA GLY A 46 7.90 -5.96 5.33
C GLY A 46 7.62 -7.46 5.17
N PHE A 47 7.00 -7.82 4.05
CA PHE A 47 7.58 -8.80 3.16
C PHE A 47 8.06 -8.02 1.94
N PRO A 48 9.28 -8.29 1.43
CA PRO A 48 9.57 -7.93 0.06
C PRO A 48 8.58 -8.69 -0.82
N HIS A 49 7.50 -8.04 -1.27
CA HIS A 49 6.65 -8.54 -2.35
C HIS A 49 7.41 -8.41 -3.69
N ASN A 50 8.63 -8.93 -3.75
CA ASN A 50 9.30 -9.22 -5.00
C ASN A 50 10.31 -10.37 -4.87
N LEU A 51 9.90 -11.49 -4.27
CA LEU A 51 10.66 -12.76 -4.33
C LEU A 51 9.75 -13.98 -4.10
N THR A 52 8.68 -14.15 -4.90
CA THR A 52 8.18 -15.46 -5.44
C THR A 52 6.80 -15.36 -6.09
N LYS A 53 6.75 -15.22 -7.42
CA LYS A 53 6.17 -16.22 -8.34
C LYS A 53 6.35 -15.75 -9.79
N SER A 54 7.44 -16.21 -10.40
CA SER A 54 7.34 -16.60 -11.79
C SER A 54 6.33 -17.75 -11.87
N SER A 55 5.47 -17.72 -12.88
CA SER A 55 4.41 -18.67 -13.27
C SER A 55 3.05 -18.58 -12.53
N ALA A 56 2.09 -17.96 -13.22
CA ALA A 56 0.75 -18.53 -13.40
C ALA A 56 0.08 -17.86 -14.61
N THR A 57 0.24 -18.50 -15.76
CA THR A 57 -0.60 -18.41 -16.96
C THR A 57 -2.06 -18.10 -16.62
N ALA A 58 -2.56 -16.95 -17.08
CA ALA A 58 -3.99 -16.69 -17.17
C ALA A 58 -4.58 -17.60 -18.27
N ARG A 59 -4.85 -18.87 -17.92
CA ARG A 59 -5.75 -19.76 -18.64
C ARG A 59 -7.05 -19.79 -17.88
N GLN A 60 -7.97 -18.89 -18.24
CA GLN A 60 -9.37 -19.05 -17.88
C GLN A 60 -10.08 -19.63 -19.11
N VAL A 61 -9.96 -20.94 -19.27
CA VAL A 61 -10.84 -21.73 -20.15
C VAL A 61 -11.93 -22.27 -19.25
N SER A 62 -13.13 -21.70 -19.35
CA SER A 62 -14.35 -22.30 -18.82
C SER A 62 -15.16 -22.88 -19.99
N GLU A 63 -14.81 -24.11 -20.36
CA GLU A 63 -15.77 -25.16 -20.73
C GLU A 63 -16.69 -25.38 -19.52
N THR A 64 -17.98 -25.71 -19.56
CA THR A 64 -18.88 -26.31 -20.54
C THR A 64 -20.29 -26.18 -19.93
N THR A 65 -21.33 -25.85 -20.70
CA THR A 65 -22.63 -26.53 -20.55
C THR A 65 -23.34 -26.61 -21.90
N LYS A 66 -23.56 -27.85 -22.33
CA LYS A 66 -24.27 -28.30 -23.52
C LYS A 66 -25.69 -27.72 -23.61
N LYS A 67 -26.11 -27.34 -24.82
CA LYS A 67 -27.37 -27.76 -25.46
C LYS A 67 -27.28 -27.48 -26.97
N ALA A 68 -26.94 -28.51 -27.72
CA ALA A 68 -27.32 -28.67 -29.11
C ALA A 68 -28.44 -29.72 -29.18
N GLU A 69 -29.08 -29.80 -30.37
CA GLU A 69 -30.21 -30.68 -30.76
C GLU A 69 -31.57 -30.01 -30.50
N ILE A 70 -32.23 -29.34 -31.46
CA ILE A 70 -32.57 -29.69 -32.86
C ILE A 70 -33.20 -31.08 -32.95
N SER A 71 -34.52 -31.12 -32.89
CA SER A 71 -35.34 -32.10 -33.60
C SER A 71 -36.59 -31.41 -34.12
#